data_AF-A0A2K1QCH6-F1
#
_entry.id   AF-A0A2K1QCH6-F1
#
_cell.length_a   1.000
_cell.length_b   1.000
_cell.length_c   1.000
_cell.angle_alpha   90.00
_cell.angle_beta   90.00
_cell.angle_gamma   90.00
#
_symmetry.space_group_name_H-M   'P 1'
#
loop_
_entity.id
_entity.type
_entity.pdbx_description
1 polymer ?
#
loop_
_entity_poly.entity_id
_entity_poly.type
_entity_poly.pdbx_seq_one_letter_code
_entity_poly.pdbx_strand_id
1 'polypeptide(L)'
;MATLVHRLAKVAFFLLLLVVIGRSMGLPYNWLNHDFVLKVGILIYGPGEIGAEAIDDTYFYIHFIIVMIITIFIYFITMKLIRKIRTK
;
A
#
# COMPACT_ATOMS: atom_id res chain seq x y z
N MET A 1 25.16 5.82 -18.14
CA MET A 1 24.69 6.60 -16.96
C MET A 1 23.22 7.02 -17.06
N ALA A 2 22.77 7.61 -18.17
CA ALA A 2 21.37 8.06 -18.32
C ALA A 2 20.31 6.98 -18.02
N THR A 3 20.55 5.72 -18.40
CA THR A 3 19.63 4.60 -18.17
C THR A 3 19.42 4.27 -16.68
N LEU A 4 20.45 4.42 -15.85
CA LEU A 4 20.37 4.22 -14.39
C LEU A 4 19.55 5.33 -13.72
N VAL A 5 19.79 6.59 -14.11
CA VAL A 5 19.04 7.75 -13.60
C VAL A 5 17.54 7.62 -13.88
N HIS A 6 17.16 7.20 -15.09
CA HIS A 6 15.75 6.99 -15.44
C HIS A 6 15.09 5.84 -14.66
N ARG A 7 15.85 4.78 -14.29
CA ARG A 7 15.33 3.70 -13.45
C ARG A 7 15.15 4.18 -12.00
N LEU A 8 16.14 4.88 -11.44
CA LEU A 8 16.07 5.45 -10.09
C LEU A 8 14.92 6.44 -9.96
N ALA A 9 14.71 7.31 -10.95
CA ALA A 9 13.59 8.26 -10.95
C ALA A 9 12.23 7.56 -10.87
N LYS A 10 12.06 6.42 -11.55
CA LYS A 10 10.81 5.63 -11.49
C LYS A 10 10.60 4.99 -10.11
N VAL A 11 11.66 4.47 -9.51
CA VAL A 11 11.59 3.92 -8.14
C VAL A 11 11.27 5.03 -7.14
N ALA A 12 11.97 6.16 -7.21
CA ALA A 12 11.69 7.31 -6.36
C ALA A 12 10.25 7.80 -6.52
N PHE A 13 9.75 7.89 -7.75
CA PHE A 13 8.36 8.24 -8.03
C PHE A 13 7.36 7.24 -7.42
N PHE A 14 7.63 5.93 -7.54
CA PHE A 14 6.80 4.90 -6.91
C PHE A 14 6.78 5.03 -5.38
N LEU A 15 7.94 5.24 -4.75
CA LEU A 15 8.05 5.42 -3.30
C LEU A 15 7.33 6.69 -2.83
N LEU A 16 7.43 7.79 -3.58
CA LEU A 16 6.69 9.01 -3.28
C LEU A 16 5.18 8.78 -3.38
N LEU A 17 4.70 8.08 -4.42
CA LEU A 17 3.29 7.71 -4.52
C LEU A 17 2.84 6.84 -3.34
N LEU A 18 3.66 5.89 -2.91
CA LEU A 18 3.36 5.02 -1.77
C LEU A 18 3.14 5.85 -0.49
N VAL A 19 4.05 6.79 -0.22
CA VAL A 19 3.94 7.70 0.94
C VAL A 19 2.71 8.59 0.84
N VAL A 20 2.44 9.18 -0.33
CA VAL A 20 1.28 10.06 -0.54
C VAL A 20 -0.04 9.31 -0.34
N ILE A 21 -0.16 8.11 -0.91
CA ILE A 21 -1.38 7.30 -0.81
C ILE A 21 -1.59 6.84 0.63
N GLY A 22 -0.55 6.30 1.28
CA GLY A 22 -0.62 5.90 2.68
C GLY A 22 -1.01 7.04 3.62
N ARG A 23 -0.50 8.25 3.39
CA ARG A 23 -0.89 9.43 4.17
C ARG A 23 -2.32 9.91 3.88
N SER A 24 -2.78 9.75 2.64
CA SER A 24 -4.13 10.19 2.23
C SER A 24 -5.25 9.31 2.78
N MET A 25 -4.99 8.03 3.07
CA MET A 25 -5.99 7.11 3.61
C MET A 25 -6.26 7.29 5.12
N GLY A 26 -5.39 7.99 5.84
CA GLY A 26 -5.52 8.18 7.29
C GLY A 26 -5.30 6.89 8.08
N LEU A 27 -5.68 6.90 9.37
CA LEU A 27 -5.45 5.78 10.26
C LEU A 27 -6.38 4.61 9.92
N PRO A 28 -5.86 3.36 9.87
CA PRO A 28 -6.66 2.20 9.50
C PRO A 28 -7.81 1.90 10.46
N TYR A 29 -7.69 2.26 11.73
CA TYR A 29 -8.76 2.15 12.73
C TYR A 29 -10.05 2.89 12.37
N ASN A 30 -9.95 3.92 11.52
CA ASN A 30 -11.10 4.76 11.17
C ASN A 30 -11.96 4.18 10.05
N TRP A 31 -11.44 3.22 9.27
CA TRP A 31 -12.12 2.74 8.06
C TRP A 31 -12.02 1.23 7.84
N LEU A 32 -11.11 0.52 8.51
CA LEU A 32 -11.13 -0.94 8.54
C LEU A 32 -12.11 -1.44 9.59
N ASN A 33 -12.99 -2.35 9.17
CA ASN A 33 -13.91 -3.01 10.07
C ASN A 33 -13.15 -3.90 11.07
N HIS A 34 -13.40 -3.70 12.36
CA HIS A 34 -12.70 -4.42 13.43
C HIS A 34 -12.90 -5.93 13.37
N ASP A 35 -14.11 -6.42 13.14
CA ASP A 35 -14.40 -7.86 13.07
C ASP A 35 -13.65 -8.53 11.91
N PHE A 36 -13.50 -7.82 10.79
CA PHE A 36 -12.69 -8.28 9.68
C PHE A 36 -11.21 -8.39 10.10
N VAL A 37 -10.67 -7.37 10.78
CA VAL A 37 -9.30 -7.41 11.28
C VAL A 37 -9.10 -8.55 12.28
N LEU A 38 -10.02 -8.75 13.23
CA LEU A 38 -9.95 -9.87 14.18
C LEU A 38 -9.92 -11.23 13.47
N LYS A 39 -10.76 -11.43 12.45
CA LYS A 39 -10.76 -12.67 11.66
C LYS A 39 -9.43 -12.90 10.94
N VAL A 40 -8.86 -11.83 10.37
CA VAL A 40 -7.54 -11.91 9.73
C VAL A 40 -6.45 -12.17 10.77
N GLY A 41 -6.53 -11.55 11.95
CA GLY A 41 -5.61 -11.78 13.06
C GLY A 41 -5.64 -13.22 13.54
N ILE A 42 -6.82 -13.79 13.76
CA ILE A 42 -6.99 -15.22 14.12
C ILE A 42 -6.44 -16.13 13.01
N LEU A 43 -6.60 -15.75 11.74
CA LEU A 43 -6.04 -16.51 10.62
C LEU A 43 -4.50 -16.51 10.62
N ILE A 44 -3.86 -15.39 10.98
CA ILE A 44 -2.40 -15.23 10.97
C ILE A 44 -1.77 -15.85 12.23
N TYR A 45 -2.34 -15.58 13.40
CA TYR A 45 -1.75 -15.90 14.70
C TYR A 45 -2.33 -17.17 15.36
N GLY A 46 -3.40 -17.74 14.79
CA GLY A 46 -4.05 -18.94 15.28
C GLY A 46 -5.31 -18.67 16.14
N PRO A 47 -6.08 -19.72 16.46
CA PRO A 47 -7.29 -19.61 17.27
C PRO A 47 -6.97 -19.26 18.72
N GLY A 48 -7.75 -18.35 19.31
CA GLY A 48 -7.62 -17.93 20.70
C GLY A 48 -7.79 -16.41 20.86
N GLU A 49 -7.59 -15.92 22.07
CA GLU A 49 -7.48 -14.48 22.31
C GLU A 49 -6.19 -13.96 21.68
N ILE A 50 -6.32 -13.11 20.67
CA ILE A 50 -5.21 -12.38 20.09
C ILE A 50 -4.96 -11.11 20.91
N GLY A 51 -3.73 -10.92 21.36
CA GLY A 51 -3.34 -9.74 22.13
C GLY A 51 -3.48 -8.46 21.32
N ALA A 52 -3.60 -7.33 22.02
CA ALA A 52 -3.76 -6.00 21.41
C ALA A 52 -2.64 -5.67 20.40
N GLU A 53 -1.39 -6.04 20.71
CA GLU A 53 -0.25 -5.83 19.80
C GLU A 53 -0.43 -6.56 18.47
N ALA A 54 -0.90 -7.82 18.50
CA ALA A 54 -1.15 -8.60 17.29
C ALA A 54 -2.31 -8.05 16.46
N ILE A 55 -3.32 -7.48 17.11
CA ILE A 55 -4.44 -6.80 16.43
C ILE A 55 -3.94 -5.55 15.71
N ASP A 56 -3.14 -4.72 16.38
CA ASP A 56 -2.56 -3.50 15.81
C ASP A 56 -1.65 -3.81 14.62
N ASP A 57 -0.81 -4.84 14.74
CA ASP A 57 0.00 -5.36 13.63
C ASP A 57 -0.88 -5.78 12.44
N THR A 58 -2.00 -6.44 12.72
CA THR A 58 -2.94 -6.87 11.68
C THR A 58 -3.57 -5.68 10.96
N TYR A 59 -3.97 -4.63 11.70
CA TYR A 59 -4.42 -3.37 11.10
C TYR A 59 -3.35 -2.77 10.19
N PHE A 60 -2.09 -2.74 10.64
CA PHE A 60 -0.97 -2.23 9.87
C PHE A 60 -0.74 -3.04 8.59
N TYR A 61 -0.71 -4.38 8.66
CA TYR A 61 -0.48 -5.24 7.50
C TYR A 61 -1.57 -5.09 6.45
N ILE A 62 -2.85 -5.10 6.85
CA ILE A 62 -3.96 -4.92 5.92
C ILE A 62 -3.87 -3.55 5.25
N HIS A 63 -3.64 -2.49 6.04
CA HIS A 63 -3.46 -1.14 5.52
C HIS A 63 -2.34 -1.06 4.50
N PHE A 64 -1.16 -1.59 4.85
CA PHE A 64 0.01 -1.55 3.99
C PHE A 64 -0.23 -2.28 2.67
N ILE A 65 -0.87 -3.45 2.71
CA ILE A 65 -1.23 -4.21 1.50
C ILE A 65 -2.18 -3.41 0.60
N ILE A 66 -3.22 -2.79 1.17
CA ILE A 66 -4.18 -1.97 0.41
C ILE A 66 -3.47 -0.77 -0.23
N VAL A 67 -2.65 -0.06 0.53
CA VAL A 67 -1.86 1.07 0.04
C VAL A 67 -0.94 0.62 -1.11
N MET A 68 -0.23 -0.50 -0.95
CA MET A 68 0.61 -1.08 -2.00
C MET A 68 -0.18 -1.38 -3.28
N ILE A 69 -1.35 -2.02 -3.18
CA ILE A 69 -2.20 -2.34 -4.35
C ILE A 69 -2.63 -1.07 -5.07
N ILE A 70 -3.11 -0.06 -4.32
CA ILE A 70 -3.54 1.23 -4.89
C ILE A 70 -2.36 1.93 -5.56
N THR A 71 -1.19 1.96 -4.92
CA THR A 71 0.03 2.56 -5.48
C THR A 71 0.44 1.88 -6.79
N ILE A 72 0.42 0.54 -6.83
CA ILE A 72 0.73 -0.21 -8.05
C ILE A 72 -0.23 0.19 -9.18
N PHE A 73 -1.53 0.22 -8.91
CA PHE A 73 -2.53 0.55 -9.92
C PHE A 73 -2.36 1.98 -10.46
N ILE A 74 -2.20 2.96 -9.57
CA ILE A 74 -1.99 4.37 -9.93
C ILE A 74 -0.68 4.54 -10.70
N TYR A 75 0.40 3.91 -10.26
CA TYR A 75 1.69 3.95 -10.95
C TYR A 75 1.58 3.40 -12.38
N PHE A 76 0.92 2.24 -12.56
CA PHE A 76 0.73 1.65 -13.88
C PHE A 76 -0.07 2.55 -14.82
N ILE A 77 -1.18 3.13 -14.34
CA ILE A 77 -1.97 4.08 -15.13
C ILE A 77 -1.12 5.30 -15.51
N THR A 78 -0.41 5.87 -14.54
CA THR A 78 0.44 7.05 -14.76
C THR A 78 1.51 6.79 -15.82
N MET A 79 2.22 5.66 -15.74
CA MET A 79 3.24 5.30 -16.72
C MET A 79 2.66 5.02 -18.11
N LYS A 80 1.45 4.42 -18.18
CA LYS A 80 0.74 4.21 -19.44
C LYS A 80 0.34 5.55 -20.09
N LEU A 81 -0.14 6.51 -19.31
CA LEU A 81 -0.48 7.85 -19.78
C LEU A 81 0.76 8.61 -20.27
N ILE A 82 1.86 8.61 -19.50
CA ILE A 82 3.12 9.24 -19.90
C ILE A 82 3.62 8.67 -21.22
N ARG A 83 3.57 7.33 -21.39
CA ARG A 83 3.97 6.69 -22.65
C ARG A 83 3.06 7.12 -23.81
N LYS A 84 1.75 7.17 -23.59
CA LYS A 84 0.78 7.61 -24.61
C LYS A 84 1.05 9.05 -25.07
N ILE A 85 1.39 9.94 -24.14
CA ILE A 85 1.72 11.35 -24.44
C ILE A 85 3.04 11.43 -25.23
N ARG A 86 4.05 10.63 -24.89
CA ARG A 86 5.37 10.63 -25.56
C ARG A 86 5.36 9.97 -26.96
N THR A 87 4.38 9.11 -27.24
CA THR A 87 4.25 8.42 -28.53
C THR A 87 3.29 9.16 -29.49
N LYS A 88 2.63 10.23 -29.04
CA LYS A 88 2.06 11.25 -29.93
C LYS A 88 3.14 12.25 -30.32
#